data_AF-A0AAD7J0S0-F1
#
_entry.id   AF-A0AAD7J0S0-F1
#
_cell.length_a   1.000
_cell.length_b   1.000
_cell.length_c   1.000
_cell.angle_alpha   90.00
_cell.angle_beta   90.00
_cell.angle_gamma   90.00
#
_symmetry.space_group_name_H-M   'P 1'
#
loop_
_entity.id
_entity.type
_entity.pdbx_description
1 polymer ?
#
loop_
_entity_poly.entity_id
_entity_poly.type
_entity_poly.pdbx_seq_one_letter_code
_entity_poly.pdbx_strand_id
1 'polypeptide(L)'
;ILEAGVITPEILQQWRRACQKYLKNNKDRTADDLVSYVADEMREPILQKWYLASQTRIDALKLDPYITELGSLVLDKGWEGKMRRRVLAAKMEEGQSFADWAYDTQNINAIL
;
A
#
# COMPACT_ATOMS: atom_id res chain seq x y z
N ILE A 1 10.42 -0.33 2.95
CA ILE A 1 10.76 -1.76 2.86
C ILE A 1 9.48 -2.53 3.14
N LEU A 2 9.07 -3.44 2.25
CA LEU A 2 8.01 -4.40 2.56
C LEU A 2 8.67 -5.61 3.23
N GLU A 3 8.53 -5.68 4.54
CA GLU A 3 9.05 -6.79 5.36
C GLU A 3 8.12 -8.01 5.27
N ALA A 4 8.66 -9.19 5.61
CA ALA A 4 7.90 -10.43 5.55
C ALA A 4 6.75 -10.43 6.58
N GLY A 5 5.53 -10.77 6.13
CA GLY A 5 4.34 -10.75 6.99
C GLY A 5 3.02 -10.45 6.25
N VAL A 6 1.92 -10.37 7.02
CA VAL A 6 0.60 -10.05 6.46
C VAL A 6 0.59 -8.59 6.02
N ILE A 7 0.51 -8.36 4.70
CA ILE A 7 0.41 -7.02 4.14
C ILE A 7 -1.01 -6.52 4.35
N THR A 8 -1.16 -5.51 5.20
CA THR A 8 -2.43 -4.85 5.47
C THR A 8 -2.65 -3.66 4.51
N PRO A 9 -3.88 -3.15 4.36
CA PRO A 9 -4.15 -1.94 3.59
C PRO A 9 -3.29 -0.73 4.03
N GLU A 10 -3.03 -0.61 5.34
CA GLU A 10 -2.15 0.42 5.91
C GLU A 10 -0.72 0.31 5.34
N ILE A 11 -0.17 -0.91 5.29
CA ILE A 11 1.18 -1.19 4.77
C ILE A 11 1.23 -0.90 3.27
N LEU A 12 0.20 -1.28 2.51
CA LEU A 12 0.11 -0.99 1.09
C LEU A 12 0.03 0.52 0.80
N GLN A 13 -0.71 1.28 1.62
CA GLN A 13 -0.80 2.73 1.49
C GLN A 13 0.53 3.43 1.84
N GLN A 14 1.23 2.97 2.88
CA GLN A 14 2.59 3.44 3.18
C GLN A 14 3.56 3.14 2.04
N TRP A 15 3.45 1.96 1.44
CA TRP A 15 4.24 1.58 0.28
C TRP A 15 3.98 2.48 -0.92
N ARG A 16 2.71 2.77 -1.25
CA ARG A 16 2.33 3.73 -2.30
C ARG A 16 2.99 5.10 -2.06
N ARG A 17 2.94 5.62 -0.83
CA ARG A 17 3.56 6.90 -0.46
C ARG A 17 5.08 6.87 -0.62
N ALA A 18 5.74 5.77 -0.25
CA ALA A 18 7.18 5.60 -0.44
C ALA A 18 7.54 5.63 -1.94
N CYS A 19 6.77 4.94 -2.78
CA CYS A 19 6.94 4.96 -4.23
C CYS A 19 6.75 6.38 -4.82
N GLN A 20 5.71 7.11 -4.38
CA GLN A 20 5.48 8.50 -4.81
C GLN A 20 6.62 9.44 -4.38
N LYS A 21 7.15 9.27 -3.16
CA LYS A 21 8.29 10.04 -2.67
C LYS A 21 9.54 9.77 -3.50
N TYR A 22 9.78 8.51 -3.86
CA TYR A 22 10.89 8.15 -4.74
C TYR A 22 10.75 8.79 -6.13
N LEU A 23 9.57 8.73 -6.76
CA LEU A 23 9.30 9.41 -8.04
C LEU A 23 9.55 10.93 -7.97
N LYS A 24 9.07 11.57 -6.90
CA LYS A 24 9.23 13.03 -6.72
C LYS A 24 10.70 13.44 -6.57
N ASN A 25 11.50 12.60 -5.91
CA ASN A 25 12.91 12.86 -5.64
C ASN A 25 13.83 12.50 -6.82
N ASN A 26 13.37 11.66 -7.74
CA ASN A 26 14.13 11.20 -8.91
C ASN A 26 13.42 11.59 -10.21
N LYS A 27 13.32 12.90 -10.47
CA LYS A 27 12.59 13.46 -11.63
C LYS A 27 13.12 13.00 -13.00
N ASP A 28 14.35 12.49 -13.05
CA ASP A 28 15.03 12.08 -14.27
C ASP A 28 14.89 10.58 -14.58
N ARG A 29 14.19 9.81 -13.73
CA ARG A 29 13.98 8.36 -13.88
C ARG A 29 12.55 8.03 -14.31
N THR A 30 12.40 7.06 -15.21
CA THR A 30 11.10 6.59 -15.73
C THR A 30 10.39 5.68 -14.72
N ALA A 31 9.09 5.42 -14.94
CA ALA A 31 8.33 4.47 -14.12
C ALA A 31 8.99 3.07 -14.06
N ASP A 32 9.70 2.69 -15.12
CA ASP A 32 10.45 1.44 -15.24
C ASP A 32 11.55 1.31 -14.17
N ASP A 33 12.23 2.40 -13.82
CA ASP A 33 13.24 2.43 -12.75
C ASP A 33 12.61 2.31 -11.35
N LEU A 34 11.37 2.81 -11.20
CA LEU A 34 10.65 2.75 -9.94
C LEU A 34 10.33 1.29 -9.59
N VAL A 35 9.69 0.56 -10.51
CA VAL A 35 9.23 -0.80 -10.24
C VAL A 35 10.42 -1.74 -9.99
N SER A 36 11.50 -1.59 -10.76
CA SER A 36 12.73 -2.36 -10.57
C SER A 36 13.34 -2.11 -9.18
N TYR A 37 13.48 -0.85 -8.76
CA TYR A 37 13.96 -0.50 -7.42
C TYR A 37 13.02 -1.00 -6.31
N VAL A 38 11.72 -0.88 -6.53
CA VAL A 38 10.66 -1.29 -5.61
C VAL A 38 10.64 -2.81 -5.44
N ALA A 39 10.93 -3.57 -6.49
CA ALA A 39 11.03 -5.02 -6.46
C ALA A 39 12.27 -5.52 -5.71
N ASP A 40 13.41 -4.84 -5.86
CA ASP A 40 14.62 -5.12 -5.07
C ASP A 40 14.38 -4.91 -3.56
N GLU A 41 13.49 -4.00 -3.19
CA GLU A 41 13.11 -3.70 -1.81
C GLU A 41 11.99 -4.61 -1.25
N MET A 42 11.44 -5.53 -2.06
CA MET A 42 10.50 -6.56 -1.59
C MET A 42 11.26 -7.70 -0.93
N ARG A 43 11.04 -7.92 0.38
CA ARG A 43 11.65 -9.05 1.10
C ARG A 43 10.74 -10.27 1.24
N GLU A 44 9.48 -10.16 0.84
CA GLU A 44 8.50 -11.25 0.90
C GLU A 44 8.68 -12.21 -0.30
N PRO A 45 9.01 -13.51 -0.08
CA PRO A 45 9.31 -14.44 -1.17
C PRO A 45 8.17 -14.64 -2.17
N ILE A 46 6.91 -14.58 -1.72
CA ILE A 46 5.74 -14.70 -2.60
C ILE A 46 5.67 -13.51 -3.58
N LEU A 47 5.98 -12.31 -3.10
CA LEU A 47 6.00 -11.11 -3.93
C LEU A 47 7.18 -11.10 -4.89
N GLN A 48 8.36 -11.52 -4.44
CA GLN A 48 9.51 -11.69 -5.32
C GLN A 48 9.22 -12.68 -6.45
N LYS A 49 8.60 -13.83 -6.12
CA LYS A 49 8.21 -14.82 -7.13
C LYS A 49 7.19 -14.27 -8.12
N TRP A 50 6.18 -13.54 -7.65
CA TRP A 50 5.20 -12.87 -8.50
C TRP A 50 5.85 -11.84 -9.43
N TYR A 51 6.76 -11.03 -8.89
CA TYR A 51 7.49 -10.04 -9.66
C TYR A 51 8.36 -10.69 -10.74
N LEU A 52 9.23 -11.64 -10.37
CA LEU A 52 10.12 -12.33 -11.30
C LEU A 52 9.37 -13.09 -12.41
N ALA A 53 8.21 -13.66 -12.09
CA ALA A 53 7.39 -14.38 -13.07
C ALA A 53 6.73 -13.47 -14.12
N SER A 54 6.69 -12.15 -13.90
CA SER A 54 6.04 -11.19 -14.78
C SER A 54 6.82 -9.88 -14.91
N GLN A 55 8.15 -9.93 -14.71
CA GLN A 55 9.01 -8.77 -14.54
C GLN A 55 8.82 -7.73 -15.65
N THR A 56 9.00 -8.11 -16.92
CA THR A 56 8.84 -7.21 -18.07
C THR A 56 7.46 -6.55 -18.14
N ARG A 57 6.40 -7.26 -17.72
CA ARG A 57 5.04 -6.74 -17.71
C ARG A 57 4.83 -5.76 -16.56
N ILE A 58 5.34 -6.09 -15.37
CA ILE A 58 5.17 -5.29 -14.16
C ILE A 58 6.03 -4.02 -14.24
N ASP A 59 7.24 -4.10 -14.80
CA ASP A 59 8.12 -2.94 -15.00
C ASP A 59 7.53 -1.90 -15.95
N ALA A 60 6.73 -2.34 -16.93
CA ALA A 60 6.02 -1.43 -17.84
C ALA A 60 4.79 -0.74 -17.20
N LEU A 61 4.39 -1.13 -15.98
CA LEU A 61 3.24 -0.54 -15.30
C LEU A 61 3.60 0.82 -14.70
N LYS A 62 2.68 1.77 -14.85
CA LYS A 62 2.69 2.98 -14.02
C LYS A 62 2.35 2.63 -12.57
N LEU A 63 2.68 3.54 -11.65
CA LEU A 63 2.51 3.34 -10.22
C LEU A 63 1.08 2.92 -9.81
N ASP A 64 0.03 3.57 -10.33
CA ASP A 64 -1.35 3.24 -9.93
C ASP A 64 -1.80 1.82 -10.37
N PRO A 65 -1.60 1.41 -11.65
CA PRO A 65 -1.81 0.02 -12.06
C PRO A 65 -1.02 -0.99 -11.23
N TYR A 66 0.26 -0.69 -10.97
CA TYR A 66 1.12 -1.56 -10.16
C TYR A 66 0.58 -1.75 -8.73
N ILE A 67 0.22 -0.66 -8.04
CA ILE A 67 -0.34 -0.73 -6.68
C ILE A 67 -1.68 -1.47 -6.68
N THR A 68 -2.49 -1.32 -7.72
CA THR A 68 -3.77 -2.02 -7.87
C THR A 68 -3.57 -3.53 -8.02
N GLU A 69 -2.62 -3.95 -8.86
CA GLU A 69 -2.28 -5.37 -9.01
C GLU A 69 -1.68 -5.95 -7.73
N LEU A 70 -0.75 -5.22 -7.08
CA LEU A 70 -0.17 -5.63 -5.82
C LEU A 70 -1.24 -5.78 -4.73
N GLY A 71 -2.16 -4.80 -4.62
CA GLY A 71 -3.27 -4.86 -3.69
C GLY A 71 -4.19 -6.05 -3.93
N SER A 72 -4.45 -6.39 -5.20
CA SER A 72 -5.27 -7.55 -5.57
C SER A 72 -4.62 -8.89 -5.23
N LEU A 73 -3.28 -8.93 -5.18
CA LEU A 73 -2.51 -10.10 -4.80
C LEU A 73 -2.45 -10.31 -3.29
N VAL A 74 -2.31 -9.22 -2.52
CA VAL A 74 -1.95 -9.28 -1.09
C VAL A 74 -3.11 -9.04 -0.14
N LEU A 75 -4.15 -8.30 -0.57
CA LEU A 75 -5.28 -7.97 0.29
C LEU A 75 -6.42 -8.98 0.13
N ASP A 76 -7.09 -9.26 1.24
CA ASP A 76 -8.30 -10.08 1.25
C ASP A 76 -9.37 -9.53 0.31
N LYS A 77 -10.13 -10.43 -0.32
CA LYS A 77 -11.36 -10.03 -1.02
C LYS A 77 -12.28 -9.27 -0.06
N GLY A 78 -12.71 -8.08 -0.48
CA GLY A 78 -13.59 -7.22 0.30
C GLY A 78 -12.90 -6.45 1.45
N TRP A 79 -11.57 -6.30 1.41
CA TRP A 79 -10.82 -5.49 2.39
C TRP A 79 -11.36 -4.05 2.50
N GLU A 80 -11.73 -3.42 1.38
CA GLU A 80 -12.34 -2.08 1.38
C GLU A 80 -13.63 -2.06 2.20
N GLY A 81 -14.47 -3.08 2.05
CA GLY A 81 -15.70 -3.25 2.82
C GLY A 81 -15.42 -3.44 4.32
N LYS A 82 -14.37 -4.19 4.68
CA LYS A 82 -13.92 -4.33 6.08
C LYS A 82 -13.47 -2.98 6.63
N MET A 83 -12.69 -2.21 5.87
CA MET A 83 -12.22 -0.88 6.26
C MET A 83 -13.37 0.13 6.42
N ARG A 84 -14.31 0.18 5.47
CA ARG A 84 -15.52 1.02 5.58
C ARG A 84 -16.35 0.68 6.82
N ARG A 85 -16.55 -0.61 7.10
CA ARG A 85 -17.25 -1.04 8.33
C ARG A 85 -16.52 -0.60 9.59
N ARG A 86 -15.19 -0.64 9.60
CA ARG A 86 -14.37 -0.16 10.71
C ARG A 86 -14.54 1.34 10.94
N VAL A 87 -14.54 2.16 9.88
CA VAL A 87 -14.83 3.61 9.98
C VAL A 87 -16.24 3.85 10.53
N LEU A 88 -17.24 3.17 9.99
CA LEU A 88 -18.64 3.34 10.42
C LEU A 88 -18.91 2.85 11.85
N ALA A 89 -18.14 1.85 12.31
CA ALA A 89 -18.24 1.32 13.66
C ALA A 89 -17.36 2.07 14.68
N ALA A 90 -16.48 2.98 14.23
CA ALA A 90 -15.60 3.73 15.10
C ALA A 90 -16.42 4.60 16.05
N LYS A 91 -16.21 4.40 17.35
CA LYS A 91 -16.82 5.18 18.43
C LYS A 91 -15.71 5.66 19.34
N MET A 92 -15.90 6.85 19.91
CA MET A 92 -14.99 7.38 20.90
C MET A 92 -15.09 6.54 22.17
N GLU A 93 -13.94 6.09 22.68
CA GLU A 93 -13.89 5.33 23.92
C GLU A 93 -14.01 6.25 25.15
N GLU A 94 -14.39 5.70 26.29
CA GLU A 94 -14.48 6.45 27.53
C GLU A 94 -13.08 6.92 27.97
N GLY A 95 -12.92 8.24 28.13
CA GLY A 95 -11.63 8.86 28.47
C GLY A 95 -10.73 9.17 27.27
N GLN A 96 -11.10 8.78 26.04
CA GLN A 96 -10.38 9.19 24.83
C GLN A 96 -10.70 10.65 24.49
N SER A 97 -9.69 11.41 24.03
CA SER A 97 -9.94 12.75 23.53
C SER A 97 -10.63 12.71 22.17
N PHE A 98 -11.50 13.69 21.90
CA PHE A 98 -12.13 13.83 20.59
C PHE A 98 -11.10 13.97 19.46
N ALA A 99 -9.99 14.67 19.72
CA ALA A 99 -8.95 14.87 18.73
C ALA A 99 -8.31 13.55 18.32
N ASP A 100 -7.94 12.70 19.28
CA ASP A 100 -7.32 11.40 19.01
C ASP A 100 -8.29 10.49 18.24
N TRP A 101 -9.55 10.40 18.68
CA TRP A 101 -10.58 9.64 17.98
C TRP A 101 -10.78 10.11 16.53
N ALA A 102 -10.84 11.43 16.32
CA ALA A 102 -11.02 12.02 15.00
C ALA A 102 -9.81 11.72 14.10
N TYR A 103 -8.58 11.83 14.61
CA TYR A 103 -7.37 11.49 13.88
C TYR A 103 -7.34 10.01 13.49
N ASP A 104 -7.66 9.09 14.40
CA ASP A 104 -7.67 7.66 14.13
C ASP A 104 -8.71 7.29 13.07
N THR A 105 -9.91 7.87 13.18
CA THR A 105 -11.00 7.64 12.21
C THR A 105 -10.64 8.20 10.83
N GLN A 106 -10.05 9.40 10.78
CA GLN A 106 -9.58 10.01 9.54
C GLN A 106 -8.44 9.21 8.90
N ASN A 107 -7.52 8.68 9.70
CA ASN A 107 -6.42 7.85 9.23
C ASN A 107 -6.93 6.55 8.58
N ILE A 108 -7.93 5.89 9.19
CA ILE A 108 -8.57 4.71 8.59
C ILE A 108 -9.26 5.08 7.27
N ASN A 109 -9.95 6.22 7.22
CA ASN A 109 -10.64 6.69 6.01
C ASN A 109 -9.69 7.08 4.88
N ALA A 110 -8.48 7.58 5.19
CA ALA A 110 -7.47 7.96 4.20
C ALA A 110 -6.77 6.76 3.50
N ILE A 111 -7.12 5.53 3.88
CA ILE A 111 -6.64 4.29 3.25
C ILE A 111 -7.60 3.83 2.12
N LEU A 112 -8.87 4.25 2.19
CA LEU A 112 -9.87 4.05 1.13
C LEU A 112 -9.62 5.03 -0.03
#